data_AF-A0A2B8A021-F1
#
_entry.id   AF-A0A2B8A021-F1
#
_cell.length_a   1.000
_cell.length_b   1.000
_cell.length_c   1.000
_cell.angle_alpha   90.00
_cell.angle_beta   90.00
_cell.angle_gamma   90.00
#
_symmetry.space_group_name_H-M   'P 1'
#
loop_
_entity.id
_entity.type
_entity.pdbx_description
1 polymer ?
#
loop_
_entity_poly.entity_id
_entity_poly.type
_entity_poly.pdbx_seq_one_letter_code
_entity_poly.pdbx_strand_id
1 'polypeptide(L)'
;MKDNLEYLLNHAAKNIQAMRKSLNMTQEDLAYKAGIDRTYVGYVENCKHNVTLGVLVKIARALNTDVLDLIRPITPKTDIERLNELFPFIRKYQKLAEETCGINDVFQDNGGKLLQVLLVTGLINIAGREGNDAEDDKGNQYELKSLNAKLTSSFSTHHHMNPIIIKKYKKVNWIFAVFEGIELIEIFQLTPKDLAPYYKKWLKKWKADGNKDINNPKIPLSFVREKGKLLYEAGHGGLFSKVKLK
;
A
#
# COMPACT_ATOMS: atom_id res chain seq x y z
N MET A 1 -18.64 -31.31 -4.39
CA MET A 1 -18.19 -30.42 -3.30
C MET A 1 -18.35 -31.22 -2.01
N LYS A 2 -17.28 -31.69 -1.38
CA LYS A 2 -17.38 -32.26 -0.03
C LYS A 2 -17.83 -31.13 0.91
N ASP A 3 -18.78 -31.39 1.81
CA ASP A 3 -19.42 -30.37 2.63
C ASP A 3 -18.37 -29.48 3.34
N ASN A 4 -18.39 -28.18 3.00
CA ASN A 4 -17.47 -27.18 3.54
C ASN A 4 -17.51 -27.15 5.08
N LEU A 5 -18.65 -27.51 5.68
CA LEU A 5 -18.82 -27.56 7.13
C LEU A 5 -18.00 -28.67 7.80
N GLU A 6 -18.06 -29.92 7.29
CA GLU A 6 -17.31 -31.04 7.88
C GLU A 6 -15.80 -30.80 7.77
N TYR A 7 -15.36 -30.22 6.65
CA TYR A 7 -13.98 -29.81 6.44
C TYR A 7 -13.52 -28.79 7.49
N LEU A 8 -14.30 -27.71 7.70
CA LEU A 8 -13.97 -26.66 8.68
C LEU A 8 -14.03 -27.17 10.13
N LEU A 9 -14.98 -28.04 10.47
CA LEU A 9 -15.09 -28.64 11.81
C LEU A 9 -13.88 -29.54 12.12
N ASN A 10 -13.40 -30.30 11.14
CA ASN A 10 -12.20 -31.11 11.29
C ASN A 10 -10.94 -30.26 11.52
N HIS A 11 -10.82 -29.11 10.86
CA HIS A 11 -9.72 -28.18 11.10
C HIS A 11 -9.83 -27.51 12.47
N ALA A 12 -11.01 -27.04 12.86
CA ALA A 12 -11.29 -26.54 14.20
C ALA A 12 -10.83 -27.52 15.28
N ALA A 13 -11.26 -28.78 15.19
CA ALA A 13 -10.92 -29.82 16.15
C ALA A 13 -9.40 -30.01 16.31
N LYS A 14 -8.68 -30.16 15.18
CA LYS A 14 -7.23 -30.38 15.18
C LYS A 14 -6.45 -29.17 15.68
N ASN A 15 -6.83 -27.96 15.26
CA ASN A 15 -6.12 -26.74 15.62
C ASN A 15 -6.30 -26.40 17.10
N ILE A 16 -7.54 -26.49 17.61
CA ILE A 16 -7.84 -26.29 19.02
C ILE A 16 -7.01 -27.25 19.87
N GLN A 17 -6.98 -28.54 19.50
CA GLN A 17 -6.20 -29.53 20.21
C GLN A 17 -4.68 -29.24 20.15
N ALA A 18 -4.16 -28.86 18.99
CA ALA A 18 -2.74 -28.57 18.80
C ALA A 18 -2.30 -27.34 19.61
N MET A 19 -3.05 -26.23 19.51
CA MET A 19 -2.76 -24.98 20.23
C MET A 19 -2.91 -25.16 21.74
N ARG A 20 -3.92 -25.90 22.19
CA ARG A 20 -4.07 -26.24 23.61
C ARG A 20 -2.84 -26.99 24.13
N LYS A 21 -2.39 -28.01 23.39
CA LYS A 21 -1.19 -28.79 23.75
C LYS A 21 0.08 -27.93 23.73
N SER A 22 0.25 -27.02 22.78
CA SER A 22 1.43 -26.12 22.74
C SER A 22 1.47 -25.14 23.92
N LEU A 23 0.32 -24.84 24.52
CA LEU A 23 0.20 -24.03 25.74
C LEU A 23 0.26 -24.86 27.03
N ASN A 24 0.58 -26.16 26.95
CA ASN A 24 0.58 -27.11 28.06
C ASN A 24 -0.75 -27.16 28.85
N MET A 25 -1.87 -26.90 28.17
CA MET A 25 -3.21 -26.93 28.80
C MET A 25 -3.84 -28.32 28.68
N THR A 26 -4.47 -28.79 29.75
CA THR A 26 -5.41 -29.91 29.70
C THR A 26 -6.75 -29.48 29.09
N GLN A 27 -7.61 -30.43 28.72
CA GLN A 27 -8.97 -30.10 28.28
C GLN A 27 -9.77 -29.36 29.36
N GLU A 28 -9.47 -29.67 30.63
CA GLU A 28 -10.09 -29.02 31.79
C GLU A 28 -9.61 -27.57 31.94
N ASP A 29 -8.32 -27.30 31.73
CA ASP A 29 -7.79 -25.94 31.73
C ASP A 29 -8.40 -25.08 30.63
N LEU A 30 -8.56 -25.65 29.43
CA LEU A 30 -9.21 -24.95 28.31
C LEU A 30 -10.70 -24.70 28.60
N ALA A 31 -11.41 -25.70 29.14
CA ALA A 31 -12.81 -25.58 29.51
C ALA A 31 -13.03 -24.47 30.54
N TYR A 32 -12.20 -24.45 31.59
CA TYR A 32 -12.21 -23.43 32.63
C TYR A 32 -11.94 -22.03 32.05
N LYS A 33 -10.88 -21.86 31.25
CA LYS A 33 -10.52 -20.57 30.64
C LYS A 33 -11.56 -20.06 29.64
N ALA A 34 -12.16 -20.96 28.86
CA ALA A 34 -13.19 -20.61 27.88
C ALA A 34 -14.58 -20.45 28.52
N GLY A 35 -14.77 -20.84 29.79
CA GLY A 35 -16.07 -20.82 30.46
C GLY A 35 -17.09 -21.73 29.76
N ILE A 36 -16.68 -22.96 29.46
CA ILE A 36 -17.51 -24.01 28.81
C ILE A 36 -17.30 -25.36 29.51
N ASP A 37 -18.21 -26.31 29.26
CA ASP A 37 -18.13 -27.64 29.87
C ASP A 37 -16.94 -28.48 29.32
N ARG A 38 -16.25 -29.20 30.21
CA ARG A 38 -15.11 -30.06 29.87
C ARG A 38 -15.46 -31.12 28.83
N THR A 39 -16.63 -31.72 28.94
CA THR A 39 -17.13 -32.73 28.00
C THR A 39 -17.39 -32.09 26.64
N TYR A 40 -17.88 -30.84 26.62
CA TYR A 40 -18.06 -30.08 25.38
C TYR A 40 -16.73 -29.80 24.67
N VAL A 41 -15.66 -29.45 25.41
CA VAL A 41 -14.30 -29.36 24.85
C VAL A 41 -13.88 -30.68 24.22
N GLY A 42 -14.13 -31.80 24.90
CA GLY A 42 -13.89 -33.14 24.36
C GLY A 42 -14.66 -33.40 23.05
N TYR A 43 -15.93 -32.99 22.96
CA TYR A 43 -16.71 -33.14 21.73
C TYR A 43 -16.20 -32.27 20.58
N VAL A 44 -15.79 -31.03 20.88
CA VAL A 44 -15.20 -30.11 19.89
C VAL A 44 -13.88 -30.68 19.35
N GLU A 45 -12.97 -31.12 20.21
CA GLU A 45 -11.66 -31.67 19.78
C GLU A 45 -11.75 -33.01 19.06
N ASN A 46 -12.85 -33.74 19.23
CA ASN A 46 -13.11 -34.99 18.52
C ASN A 46 -14.06 -34.82 17.32
N CYS A 47 -14.39 -33.57 16.94
CA CYS A 47 -15.29 -33.25 15.83
C CYS A 47 -16.67 -33.96 15.92
N LYS A 48 -17.18 -34.21 17.14
CA LYS A 48 -18.45 -34.95 17.35
C LYS A 48 -19.69 -34.09 17.19
N HIS A 49 -19.57 -32.77 17.29
CA HIS A 49 -20.68 -31.83 17.19
C HIS A 49 -20.30 -30.59 16.38
N ASN A 50 -21.30 -29.98 15.74
CA ASN A 50 -21.16 -28.64 15.19
C ASN A 50 -20.97 -27.64 16.35
N VAL A 51 -19.89 -26.89 16.32
CA VAL A 51 -19.57 -25.89 17.33
C VAL A 51 -20.14 -24.55 16.91
N THR A 52 -20.81 -23.86 17.83
CA THR A 52 -21.33 -22.52 17.54
C THR A 52 -20.19 -21.51 17.44
N LEU A 53 -20.37 -20.47 16.63
CA LEU A 53 -19.38 -19.40 16.49
C LEU A 53 -19.05 -18.73 17.84
N GLY A 54 -20.05 -18.57 18.72
CA GLY A 54 -19.86 -18.00 20.06
C GLY A 54 -18.93 -18.83 20.94
N VAL A 55 -19.00 -20.17 20.84
CA VAL A 55 -18.08 -21.04 21.57
C VAL A 55 -16.68 -21.03 20.93
N LEU A 56 -16.58 -21.00 19.61
CA LEU A 56 -15.29 -20.83 18.93
C LEU A 56 -14.57 -19.55 19.35
N VAL A 57 -15.28 -18.42 19.47
CA VAL A 57 -14.71 -17.15 19.96
C VAL A 57 -14.22 -17.27 21.41
N LYS A 58 -14.97 -17.96 22.29
CA LYS A 58 -14.53 -18.22 23.68
C LYS A 58 -13.25 -19.06 23.72
N ILE A 59 -13.18 -20.11 22.92
CA ILE A 59 -12.00 -20.99 22.80
C ILE A 59 -10.81 -20.20 22.24
N ALA A 60 -11.01 -19.40 21.19
CA ALA A 60 -9.95 -18.58 20.59
C ALA A 60 -9.34 -17.61 21.62
N ARG A 61 -10.19 -16.92 22.41
CA ARG A 61 -9.74 -16.05 23.52
C ARG A 61 -8.97 -16.83 24.58
N ALA A 62 -9.46 -18.01 24.99
CA ALA A 62 -8.79 -18.85 25.98
C ALA A 62 -7.40 -19.34 25.50
N LEU A 63 -7.24 -19.55 24.19
CA LEU A 63 -5.99 -19.93 23.52
C LEU A 63 -5.13 -18.73 23.10
N ASN A 64 -5.59 -17.49 23.31
CA ASN A 64 -4.94 -16.26 22.88
C ASN A 64 -4.62 -16.23 21.37
N THR A 65 -5.60 -16.58 20.53
CA THR A 65 -5.49 -16.64 19.07
C THR A 65 -6.71 -16.03 18.39
N ASP A 66 -6.67 -15.81 17.07
CA ASP A 66 -7.81 -15.38 16.27
C ASP A 66 -8.72 -16.57 15.94
N VAL A 67 -10.04 -16.34 15.88
CA VAL A 67 -11.02 -17.39 15.54
C VAL A 67 -10.77 -18.01 14.16
N LEU A 68 -10.21 -17.25 13.22
CA LEU A 68 -9.86 -17.74 11.89
C LEU A 68 -8.73 -18.75 11.93
N ASP A 69 -7.80 -18.64 12.88
CA ASP A 69 -6.70 -19.59 13.04
C ASP A 69 -7.17 -20.95 13.57
N LEU A 70 -8.34 -20.99 14.23
CA LEU A 70 -8.95 -22.25 14.64
C LEU A 70 -9.49 -23.03 13.43
N ILE A 71 -10.09 -22.36 12.44
CA ILE A 71 -10.81 -23.05 11.35
C ILE A 71 -9.98 -23.22 10.07
N ARG A 72 -8.82 -22.57 9.97
CA ARG A 72 -7.94 -22.67 8.80
C ARG A 72 -7.13 -23.98 8.84
N PRO A 73 -6.90 -24.65 7.70
CA PRO A 73 -5.95 -25.76 7.67
C PRO A 73 -4.56 -25.30 8.15
N ILE A 74 -4.03 -25.93 9.21
CA ILE A 74 -2.60 -25.90 9.55
C ILE A 74 -1.89 -26.85 8.58
N THR A 75 -1.78 -26.42 7.33
CA THR A 75 -0.80 -26.97 6.40
C THR A 75 0.24 -25.87 6.18
N PRO A 76 1.54 -26.16 6.37
CA PRO A 76 2.59 -25.28 5.88
C PRO A 76 2.37 -25.16 4.38
N LYS A 77 1.86 -24.00 3.96
CA LYS A 77 1.68 -23.72 2.54
C LYS A 77 3.05 -23.49 1.94
N THR A 78 3.30 -24.14 0.83
CA THR A 78 4.42 -23.78 -0.05
C THR A 78 4.26 -22.32 -0.49
N ASP A 79 5.36 -21.67 -0.86
CA ASP A 79 5.29 -20.27 -1.32
C ASP A 79 4.42 -20.10 -2.57
N ILE A 80 4.32 -21.14 -3.43
CA ILE A 80 3.43 -21.12 -4.60
C ILE A 80 1.95 -21.16 -4.22
N GLU A 81 1.58 -21.90 -3.18
CA GLU A 81 0.20 -21.91 -2.66
C GLU A 81 -0.16 -20.56 -2.04
N ARG A 82 0.76 -19.95 -1.29
CA ARG A 82 0.58 -18.60 -0.73
C ARG A 82 0.43 -17.56 -1.84
N LEU A 83 1.23 -17.65 -2.91
CA LEU A 83 1.08 -16.78 -4.08
C LEU A 83 -0.30 -16.94 -4.73
N ASN A 84 -0.74 -18.18 -4.95
CA ASN A 84 -2.05 -18.47 -5.54
C ASN A 84 -3.22 -17.88 -4.73
N GLU A 85 -3.09 -17.78 -3.42
CA GLU A 85 -4.08 -17.15 -2.55
C GLU A 85 -4.09 -15.62 -2.65
N LEU A 86 -2.92 -15.00 -2.80
CA LEU A 86 -2.78 -13.55 -2.94
C LEU A 86 -3.17 -13.05 -4.34
N PHE A 87 -2.88 -13.83 -5.38
CA PHE A 87 -2.95 -13.37 -6.76
C PHE A 87 -4.35 -12.90 -7.23
N PRO A 88 -5.48 -13.48 -6.78
CA PRO A 88 -6.80 -12.92 -7.07
C PRO A 88 -6.98 -11.46 -6.61
N PHE A 89 -6.37 -11.06 -5.50
CA PHE A 89 -6.41 -9.68 -5.01
C PHE A 89 -5.49 -8.78 -5.83
N ILE A 90 -4.33 -9.29 -6.24
CA ILE A 90 -3.43 -8.59 -7.17
C ILE A 90 -4.13 -8.32 -8.52
N ARG A 91 -4.87 -9.29 -9.06
CA ARG A 91 -5.68 -9.09 -10.29
C ARG A 91 -6.76 -8.03 -10.11
N LYS A 92 -7.40 -7.96 -8.94
CA LYS A 92 -8.36 -6.88 -8.62
C LYS A 92 -7.67 -5.51 -8.55
N TYR A 93 -6.47 -5.44 -7.99
CA TYR A 93 -5.68 -4.22 -7.92
C TYR A 93 -5.23 -3.74 -9.30
N GLN A 94 -4.76 -4.65 -10.16
CA GLN A 94 -4.44 -4.37 -11.56
C GLN A 94 -5.68 -3.86 -12.31
N LYS A 95 -6.82 -4.54 -12.17
CA LYS A 95 -8.08 -4.14 -12.82
C LYS A 95 -8.53 -2.74 -12.38
N LEU A 96 -8.44 -2.42 -11.09
CA LEU A 96 -8.69 -1.07 -10.59
C LEU A 96 -7.75 -0.05 -11.29
N ALA A 97 -6.46 -0.36 -11.39
CA ALA A 97 -5.48 0.52 -12.01
C ALA A 97 -5.77 0.83 -13.48
N GLU A 98 -6.15 -0.19 -14.25
CA GLU A 98 -6.55 -0.07 -15.65
C GLU A 98 -7.82 0.76 -15.79
N GLU A 99 -8.87 0.41 -15.05
CA GLU A 99 -10.21 1.00 -15.19
C GLU A 99 -10.28 2.46 -14.72
N THR A 100 -9.56 2.82 -13.65
CA THR A 100 -9.68 4.17 -13.06
C THR A 100 -8.59 5.13 -13.50
N CYS A 101 -7.40 4.63 -13.83
CA CYS A 101 -6.23 5.47 -14.04
C CYS A 101 -5.48 5.17 -15.36
N GLY A 102 -5.95 4.20 -16.15
CA GLY A 102 -5.29 3.81 -17.41
C GLY A 102 -3.87 3.26 -17.19
N ILE A 103 -3.61 2.64 -16.03
CA ILE A 103 -2.30 2.06 -15.71
C ILE A 103 -2.29 0.61 -16.21
N ASN A 104 -1.53 0.36 -17.27
CA ASN A 104 -1.51 -0.94 -17.95
C ASN A 104 -0.79 -2.05 -17.17
N ASP A 105 0.15 -1.71 -16.27
CA ASP A 105 0.91 -2.69 -15.50
C ASP A 105 1.32 -2.09 -14.14
N VAL A 106 0.79 -2.64 -13.04
CA VAL A 106 1.12 -2.17 -11.68
C VAL A 106 2.54 -2.53 -11.24
N PHE A 107 3.21 -3.47 -11.91
CA PHE A 107 4.55 -3.93 -11.58
C PHE A 107 5.65 -3.26 -12.39
N GLN A 108 5.32 -2.51 -13.45
CA GLN A 108 6.27 -1.71 -14.23
C GLN A 108 6.19 -0.22 -13.89
N ASP A 109 7.33 0.47 -13.99
CA ASP A 109 7.45 1.94 -13.86
C ASP A 109 6.75 2.55 -12.64
N ASN A 110 6.69 1.81 -11.53
CA ASN A 110 5.95 2.19 -10.31
C ASN A 110 4.43 2.33 -10.49
N GLY A 111 3.80 1.64 -11.45
CA GLY A 111 2.36 1.72 -11.73
C GLY A 111 1.48 1.53 -10.49
N GLY A 112 1.79 0.54 -9.65
CA GLY A 112 1.05 0.32 -8.40
C GLY A 112 1.20 1.43 -7.36
N LYS A 113 2.30 2.21 -7.40
CA LYS A 113 2.48 3.40 -6.55
C LYS A 113 1.79 4.61 -7.15
N LEU A 114 1.88 4.79 -8.47
CA LEU A 114 1.19 5.85 -9.19
C LEU A 114 -0.32 5.77 -8.96
N LEU A 115 -0.89 4.56 -8.96
CA LEU A 115 -2.31 4.35 -8.62
C LEU A 115 -2.70 4.99 -7.28
N GLN A 116 -1.89 4.79 -6.24
CA GLN A 116 -2.16 5.35 -4.91
C GLN A 116 -2.18 6.89 -4.96
N VAL A 117 -1.21 7.51 -5.65
CA VAL A 117 -1.14 8.97 -5.80
C VAL A 117 -2.38 9.50 -6.51
N LEU A 118 -2.75 8.91 -7.64
CA LEU A 118 -3.89 9.36 -8.45
C LEU A 118 -5.22 9.20 -7.70
N LEU A 119 -5.45 8.05 -7.03
CA LEU A 119 -6.68 7.82 -6.27
C LEU A 119 -6.80 8.74 -5.04
N VAL A 120 -5.69 9.04 -4.36
CA VAL A 120 -5.66 9.96 -3.22
C VAL A 120 -5.89 11.39 -3.66
N THR A 121 -5.22 11.84 -4.72
CA THR A 121 -5.28 13.23 -5.21
C THR A 121 -6.52 13.53 -6.07
N GLY A 122 -7.13 12.51 -6.67
CA GLY A 122 -8.18 12.66 -7.66
C GLY A 122 -7.66 13.09 -9.04
N LEU A 123 -6.34 13.07 -9.26
CA LEU A 123 -5.74 13.41 -10.55
C LEU A 123 -5.99 12.33 -11.60
N ILE A 124 -6.13 12.77 -12.84
CA ILE A 124 -6.27 11.95 -14.04
C ILE A 124 -4.89 11.83 -14.70
N ASN A 125 -4.49 10.60 -14.99
CA ASN A 125 -3.23 10.31 -15.66
C ASN A 125 -3.27 10.80 -17.12
N ILE A 126 -2.26 11.56 -17.56
CA ILE A 126 -2.14 11.96 -18.96
C ILE A 126 -1.28 10.94 -19.70
N ALA A 127 -1.87 10.20 -20.64
CA ALA A 127 -1.13 9.23 -21.44
C ALA A 127 -0.22 9.93 -22.48
N GLY A 128 1.11 9.81 -22.34
CA GLY A 128 2.08 10.27 -23.34
C GLY A 128 3.45 10.64 -22.76
N ARG A 129 4.53 10.43 -23.52
CA ARG A 129 5.91 10.66 -23.04
C ARG A 129 6.38 12.13 -23.08
N GLU A 130 5.61 13.05 -23.67
CA GLU A 130 6.07 14.43 -23.93
C GLU A 130 5.28 15.52 -23.15
N GLY A 131 4.29 15.12 -22.34
CA GLY A 131 3.37 15.99 -21.61
C GLY A 131 3.73 16.23 -20.14
N ASN A 132 2.92 17.02 -19.44
CA ASN A 132 2.90 16.97 -17.97
C ASN A 132 2.23 15.66 -17.56
N ASP A 133 2.47 15.19 -16.34
CA ASP A 133 2.18 13.81 -15.95
C ASP A 133 0.69 13.57 -15.64
N ALA A 134 -0.02 14.59 -15.14
CA ALA A 134 -1.42 14.45 -14.74
C ALA A 134 -2.23 15.75 -14.85
N GLU A 135 -3.55 15.65 -14.84
CA GLU A 135 -4.48 16.79 -14.77
C GLU A 135 -5.59 16.62 -13.73
N ASP A 136 -6.14 17.73 -13.26
CA ASP A 136 -7.35 17.72 -12.42
C ASP A 136 -8.65 17.85 -13.26
N ASP A 137 -9.80 17.77 -12.59
CA ASP A 137 -11.13 17.87 -13.18
C ASP A 137 -11.43 19.23 -13.85
N LYS A 138 -10.58 20.24 -13.65
CA LYS A 138 -10.66 21.57 -14.26
C LYS A 138 -9.67 21.74 -15.41
N GLY A 139 -8.91 20.70 -15.75
CA GLY A 139 -7.90 20.72 -16.80
C GLY A 139 -6.60 21.42 -16.40
N ASN A 140 -6.36 21.70 -15.11
CA ASN A 140 -5.04 22.16 -14.69
C ASN A 140 -4.06 20.97 -14.74
N GLN A 141 -2.90 21.18 -15.34
CA GLN A 141 -1.88 20.14 -15.47
C GLN A 141 -0.83 20.22 -14.35
N TYR A 142 -0.25 19.07 -14.02
CA TYR A 142 0.70 18.88 -12.93
C TYR A 142 1.88 18.01 -13.37
N GLU A 143 3.07 18.33 -12.85
CA GLU A 143 4.21 17.40 -12.88
C GLU A 143 4.15 16.49 -11.65
N LEU A 144 4.35 15.18 -11.81
CA LEU A 144 4.41 14.21 -10.73
C LEU A 144 5.87 13.76 -10.52
N LYS A 145 6.32 13.77 -9.26
CA LYS A 145 7.57 13.12 -8.85
C LYS A 145 7.34 12.26 -7.63
N SER A 146 7.99 11.09 -7.61
CA SER A 146 7.94 10.19 -6.46
C SER A 146 9.34 9.79 -6.02
N LEU A 147 9.50 9.46 -4.74
CA LEU A 147 10.69 8.80 -4.22
C LEU A 147 10.32 7.70 -3.22
N ASN A 148 11.25 6.78 -2.98
CA ASN A 148 11.20 5.86 -1.85
C ASN A 148 12.19 6.35 -0.78
N ALA A 149 11.68 6.80 0.36
CA ALA A 149 12.45 7.41 1.45
C ALA A 149 13.45 6.43 2.09
N LYS A 150 13.22 5.11 1.93
CA LYS A 150 14.17 4.06 2.36
C LYS A 150 15.39 3.94 1.44
N LEU A 151 15.34 4.50 0.23
CA LEU A 151 16.39 4.35 -0.79
C LEU A 151 17.07 5.67 -1.17
N THR A 152 16.37 6.79 -1.09
CA THR A 152 16.90 8.11 -1.46
C THR A 152 16.22 9.23 -0.68
N SER A 153 16.96 10.30 -0.44
CA SER A 153 16.48 11.54 0.18
C SER A 153 16.23 12.65 -0.83
N SER A 154 16.21 12.34 -2.14
CA SER A 154 16.02 13.35 -3.19
C SER A 154 15.23 12.84 -4.39
N PHE A 155 14.36 13.70 -4.92
CA PHE A 155 13.59 13.47 -6.14
C PHE A 155 14.47 13.67 -7.38
N SER A 156 14.32 12.77 -8.36
CA SER A 156 14.79 12.99 -9.73
C SER A 156 13.98 14.09 -10.42
N THR A 157 14.53 14.64 -11.51
CA THR A 157 13.81 15.58 -12.36
C THR A 157 13.82 15.11 -13.82
N HIS A 158 14.77 15.58 -14.63
CA HIS A 158 14.87 15.28 -16.05
C HIS A 158 16.33 15.00 -16.46
N HIS A 159 16.56 13.97 -17.29
CA HIS A 159 17.90 13.56 -17.74
C HIS A 159 18.58 14.56 -18.69
N HIS A 160 17.79 15.42 -19.32
CA HIS A 160 18.24 16.45 -20.26
C HIS A 160 17.74 17.83 -19.83
N MET A 161 17.99 18.24 -18.58
CA MET A 161 17.44 19.49 -18.07
C MET A 161 18.05 20.71 -18.79
N ASN A 162 17.19 21.53 -19.40
CA ASN A 162 17.56 22.66 -20.24
C ASN A 162 16.49 23.78 -20.19
N PRO A 163 16.73 24.96 -20.79
CA PRO A 163 15.80 26.10 -20.72
C PRO A 163 14.39 25.83 -21.26
N ILE A 164 14.23 24.94 -22.25
CA ILE A 164 12.92 24.58 -22.83
C ILE A 164 12.09 23.83 -21.79
N ILE A 165 12.70 22.85 -21.14
CA ILE A 165 12.05 22.07 -20.08
C ILE A 165 11.72 22.96 -18.87
N ILE A 166 12.65 23.82 -18.46
CA ILE A 166 12.41 24.77 -17.37
C ILE A 166 11.24 25.71 -17.69
N LYS A 167 11.08 26.12 -18.95
CA LYS A 167 9.95 26.94 -19.39
C LYS A 167 8.62 26.19 -19.28
N LYS A 168 8.60 24.88 -19.53
CA LYS A 168 7.42 24.02 -19.31
C LYS A 168 7.11 23.89 -17.82
N TYR A 169 8.11 23.56 -17.00
CA TYR A 169 7.97 23.37 -15.55
C TYR A 169 7.47 24.61 -14.80
N LYS A 170 7.78 25.81 -15.29
CA LYS A 170 7.28 27.06 -14.71
C LYS A 170 5.77 27.30 -14.89
N LYS A 171 5.08 26.47 -15.67
CA LYS A 171 3.65 26.66 -15.98
C LYS A 171 2.72 25.81 -15.14
N VAL A 172 3.24 24.85 -14.39
CA VAL A 172 2.45 23.83 -13.69
C VAL A 172 2.90 23.68 -12.25
N ASN A 173 1.95 23.29 -11.39
CA ASN A 173 2.29 22.86 -10.04
C ASN A 173 2.93 21.47 -10.08
N TRP A 174 3.74 21.17 -9.07
CA TRP A 174 4.39 19.87 -8.92
C TRP A 174 3.80 19.15 -7.72
N ILE A 175 3.50 17.87 -7.90
CA ILE A 175 3.10 16.96 -6.85
C ILE A 175 4.26 16.03 -6.55
N PHE A 176 4.64 15.97 -5.28
CA PHE A 176 5.73 15.15 -4.77
C PHE A 176 5.16 14.07 -3.84
N ALA A 177 5.26 12.82 -4.26
CA ALA A 177 4.82 11.66 -3.50
C ALA A 177 5.99 10.96 -2.80
N VAL A 178 5.89 10.77 -1.50
CA VAL A 178 6.89 10.10 -0.66
C VAL A 178 6.39 8.71 -0.33
N PHE A 179 7.16 7.70 -0.70
CA PHE A 179 6.86 6.30 -0.39
C PHE A 179 7.85 5.73 0.62
N GLU A 180 7.43 4.72 1.37
CA GLU A 180 8.31 3.78 2.06
C GLU A 180 8.04 2.35 1.56
N GLY A 181 8.98 1.79 0.79
CA GLY A 181 8.71 0.52 0.11
C GLY A 181 7.64 0.71 -0.97
N ILE A 182 6.46 0.14 -0.76
CA ILE A 182 5.28 0.27 -1.64
C ILE A 182 4.22 1.23 -1.10
N GLU A 183 4.34 1.67 0.15
CA GLU A 183 3.32 2.44 0.85
C GLU A 183 3.51 3.94 0.63
N LEU A 184 2.46 4.64 0.23
CA LEU A 184 2.43 6.10 0.16
C LEU A 184 2.34 6.71 1.56
N ILE A 185 3.33 7.52 1.92
CA ILE A 185 3.44 8.15 3.25
C ILE A 185 2.99 9.60 3.20
N GLU A 186 3.47 10.39 2.25
CA GLU A 186 3.13 11.82 2.15
C GLU A 186 2.92 12.24 0.69
N ILE A 187 2.08 13.25 0.48
CA ILE A 187 2.00 14.00 -0.78
C ILE A 187 2.14 15.49 -0.48
N PHE A 188 3.04 16.16 -1.18
CA PHE A 188 3.23 17.61 -1.14
C PHE A 188 2.94 18.25 -2.50
N GLN A 189 2.43 19.47 -2.48
CA GLN A 189 2.32 20.32 -3.67
C GLN A 189 3.24 21.53 -3.56
N LEU A 190 4.02 21.80 -4.61
CA LEU A 190 4.79 23.03 -4.77
C LEU A 190 4.33 23.77 -6.03
N THR A 191 4.24 25.09 -5.95
CA THR A 191 3.95 25.97 -7.08
C THR A 191 5.22 26.34 -7.85
N PRO A 192 5.11 26.89 -9.07
CA PRO A 192 6.24 27.45 -9.79
C PRO A 192 7.04 28.51 -9.00
N LYS A 193 6.39 29.22 -8.07
CA LYS A 193 7.06 30.20 -7.20
C LYS A 193 7.97 29.52 -6.19
N ASP A 194 7.49 28.44 -5.58
CA ASP A 194 8.26 27.67 -4.59
C ASP A 194 9.51 27.03 -5.22
N LEU A 195 9.40 26.58 -6.48
CA LEU A 195 10.50 25.98 -7.23
C LEU A 195 11.42 26.98 -7.96
N ALA A 196 11.12 28.29 -7.91
CA ALA A 196 11.89 29.33 -8.58
C ALA A 196 13.41 29.31 -8.26
N PRO A 197 13.86 29.03 -7.02
CA PRO A 197 15.28 28.90 -6.71
C PRO A 197 15.99 27.81 -7.53
N TYR A 198 15.33 26.67 -7.76
CA TYR A 198 15.88 25.56 -8.55
C TYR A 198 15.95 25.92 -10.03
N TYR A 199 14.92 26.55 -10.58
CA TYR A 199 14.95 27.01 -11.97
C TYR A 199 16.10 28.00 -12.22
N LYS A 200 16.33 28.94 -11.30
CA LYS A 200 17.46 29.90 -11.39
C LYS A 200 18.80 29.16 -11.30
N LYS A 201 18.93 28.21 -10.36
CA LYS A 201 20.14 27.39 -10.18
C LYS A 201 20.46 26.59 -11.44
N TRP A 202 19.48 25.91 -12.03
CA TRP A 202 19.67 25.09 -13.24
C TRP A 202 19.99 25.96 -14.46
N LEU A 203 19.28 27.08 -14.67
CA LEU A 203 19.61 28.00 -15.77
C LEU A 203 21.03 28.57 -15.66
N LYS A 204 21.45 28.93 -14.44
CA LYS A 204 22.82 29.42 -14.19
C LYS A 204 23.85 28.33 -14.50
N LYS A 205 23.62 27.10 -14.05
CA LYS A 205 24.52 25.97 -14.31
C LYS A 205 24.59 25.61 -15.79
N TRP A 206 23.45 25.52 -16.47
CA TRP A 206 23.38 25.22 -17.91
C TRP A 206 24.18 26.24 -18.73
N LYS A 207 24.05 27.54 -18.41
CA LYS A 207 24.86 28.59 -19.05
C LYS A 207 26.35 28.47 -18.71
N ALA A 208 26.68 28.22 -17.44
CA ALA A 208 28.07 28.08 -17.00
C ALA A 208 28.78 26.87 -17.65
N ASP A 209 28.03 25.80 -17.92
CA ASP A 209 28.54 24.59 -18.57
C ASP A 209 28.51 24.71 -20.11
N GLY A 210 28.41 25.93 -20.67
CA GLY A 210 28.47 26.16 -22.12
C GLY A 210 27.23 25.68 -22.87
N ASN A 211 26.03 25.86 -22.29
CA ASN A 211 24.74 25.43 -22.83
C ASN A 211 24.56 23.90 -22.89
N LYS A 212 25.28 23.17 -22.03
CA LYS A 212 25.18 21.71 -21.91
C LYS A 212 24.05 21.32 -20.97
N ASP A 213 23.23 20.36 -21.41
CA ASP A 213 22.12 19.82 -20.62
C ASP A 213 22.60 19.22 -19.29
N ILE A 214 21.83 19.50 -18.22
CA ILE A 214 22.14 19.02 -16.88
C ILE A 214 21.50 17.65 -16.70
N ASN A 215 22.32 16.64 -16.40
CA ASN A 215 21.83 15.29 -16.18
C ASN A 215 21.14 15.14 -14.81
N ASN A 216 19.82 14.98 -14.83
CA ASN A 216 18.98 14.59 -13.69
C ASN A 216 19.29 15.34 -12.38
N PRO A 217 19.24 16.68 -12.38
CA PRO A 217 19.46 17.44 -11.16
C PRO A 217 18.38 17.09 -10.12
N LYS A 218 18.76 17.10 -8.85
CA LYS A 218 17.90 16.60 -7.77
C LYS A 218 17.25 17.73 -6.98
N ILE A 219 16.07 17.44 -6.42
CA ILE A 219 15.39 18.26 -5.41
C ILE A 219 15.36 17.44 -4.11
N PRO A 220 15.97 17.90 -3.00
CA PRO A 220 15.95 17.19 -1.73
C PRO A 220 14.55 17.10 -1.12
N LEU A 221 14.27 15.98 -0.46
CA LEU A 221 13.04 15.76 0.29
C LEU A 221 12.85 16.80 1.41
N SER A 222 13.93 17.19 2.09
CA SER A 222 13.89 18.23 3.13
C SER A 222 13.34 19.55 2.61
N PHE A 223 13.74 19.96 1.40
CA PHE A 223 13.22 21.16 0.75
C PHE A 223 11.73 21.05 0.43
N VAL A 224 11.31 19.89 -0.09
CA VAL A 224 9.89 19.63 -0.40
C VAL A 224 9.03 19.68 0.86
N ARG A 225 9.49 19.08 1.97
CA ARG A 225 8.79 19.14 3.26
C ARG A 225 8.76 20.55 3.85
N GLU A 226 9.82 21.32 3.69
CA GLU A 226 9.91 22.70 4.22
C GLU A 226 9.05 23.70 3.43
N LYS A 227 9.01 23.59 2.10
CA LYS A 227 8.35 24.58 1.23
C LYS A 227 7.02 24.12 0.65
N GLY A 228 6.75 22.82 0.64
CA GLY A 228 5.56 22.25 0.05
C GLY A 228 4.34 22.38 0.95
N LYS A 229 3.18 22.56 0.33
CA LYS A 229 1.89 22.37 0.99
C LYS A 229 1.65 20.86 1.15
N LEU A 230 1.60 20.37 2.38
CA LEU A 230 1.19 19.00 2.67
C LEU A 230 -0.27 18.80 2.23
N LEU A 231 -0.50 17.80 1.38
CA LEU A 231 -1.81 17.42 0.89
C LEU A 231 -2.33 16.15 1.57
N TYR A 232 -1.44 15.16 1.72
CA TYR A 232 -1.73 13.85 2.30
C TYR A 232 -0.62 13.45 3.25
N GLU A 233 -0.99 12.85 4.37
CA GLU A 233 -0.10 12.15 5.30
C GLU A 233 -0.81 10.86 5.74
N ALA A 234 -0.10 9.74 5.72
CA ALA A 234 -0.65 8.45 6.10
C ALA A 234 -1.07 8.46 7.58
N GLY A 235 -2.37 8.24 7.84
CA GLY A 235 -2.93 8.15 9.19
C GLY A 235 -2.59 6.83 9.90
N HIS A 236 -2.86 6.78 11.20
CA HIS A 236 -2.73 5.55 11.98
C HIS A 236 -3.76 4.51 11.49
N GLY A 237 -3.27 3.35 11.02
CA GLY A 237 -4.12 2.23 10.57
C GLY A 237 -4.07 1.90 9.06
N GLY A 238 -3.27 2.63 8.26
CA GLY A 238 -3.00 2.25 6.86
C GLY A 238 -4.18 2.43 5.89
N LEU A 239 -5.15 3.27 6.24
CA LEU A 239 -6.28 3.59 5.38
C LEU A 239 -6.00 4.86 4.56
N PHE A 240 -6.32 4.83 3.27
CA PHE A 240 -6.21 5.97 2.37
C PHE A 240 -7.41 6.93 2.51
N SER A 241 -7.16 8.23 2.41
CA SER A 241 -8.19 9.27 2.36
C SER A 241 -7.98 10.17 1.14
N LYS A 242 -9.07 10.50 0.44
CA LYS A 242 -9.01 11.47 -0.67
C LYS A 242 -8.66 12.87 -0.15
N VAL A 243 -7.89 13.60 -0.95
CA VAL A 243 -7.50 14.98 -0.68
C VAL A 243 -8.08 15.91 -1.74
N LYS A 244 -8.29 17.18 -1.40
CA LYS A 244 -8.73 18.19 -2.37
C LYS A 244 -7.54 19.02 -2.83
N LEU A 245 -7.22 18.92 -4.11
CA LEU A 245 -6.35 19.88 -4.78
C LEU A 245 -7.11 21.22 -4.85
N LYS A 246 -6.58 22.24 -4.18
CA LYS A 246 -7.09 23.62 -4.21
C LYS A 246 -6.07 24.47 -4.94
#